data_AF-A0A4S2JJN6-F1
#
_entry.id   AF-A0A4S2JJN6-F1
#
_cell.length_a   1.000
_cell.length_b   1.000
_cell.length_c   1.000
_cell.angle_alpha   90.00
_cell.angle_beta   90.00
_cell.angle_gamma   90.00
#
_symmetry.space_group_name_H-M   'P 1'
#
loop_
_entity.id
_entity.type
_entity.pdbx_description
1 polymer ?
#
loop_
_entity_poly.entity_id
_entity_poly.type
_entity_poly.pdbx_seq_one_letter_code
_entity_poly.pdbx_strand_id
1 'polypeptide(L)'
;MSIVATFVTGGSWMTVFLFSCLLSLLGVLLVQRVKFLYALRKVLYPTALPLIGNAYQLNCSQEEFFQKLVKWADKFGDIFLVWVGMRPFIFLYRVETVQPLLHSSVHIDKSLEYQYLKPWLNTGLGTSSGKL
;
A
#
# COMPACT_ATOMS: atom_id res chain seq x y z
N MET A 1 -7.90 -35.91 -19.16
CA MET A 1 -6.46 -35.76 -19.51
C MET A 1 -6.23 -35.15 -20.90
N SER A 2 -7.25 -34.69 -21.65
CA SER A 2 -7.07 -34.25 -23.05
C SER A 2 -6.78 -32.75 -23.24
N ILE A 3 -7.22 -31.88 -22.31
CA ILE A 3 -7.13 -30.41 -22.49
C ILE A 3 -5.70 -29.90 -22.24
N VAL A 4 -4.98 -30.49 -21.28
CA VAL A 4 -3.60 -30.10 -20.95
C VAL A 4 -2.63 -30.54 -22.06
N ALA A 5 -2.88 -31.68 -22.69
CA ALA A 5 -2.04 -32.21 -23.76
C ALA A 5 -2.12 -31.35 -25.03
N THR A 6 -3.31 -30.86 -25.42
CA THR A 6 -3.48 -30.03 -26.62
C THR A 6 -2.81 -28.67 -26.54
N PHE A 7 -2.66 -28.07 -25.34
CA PHE A 7 -1.88 -26.84 -25.18
C PHE A 7 -0.36 -27.07 -25.30
N VAL A 8 0.11 -28.25 -24.90
CA VAL A 8 1.54 -28.60 -24.91
C VAL A 8 2.00 -29.08 -26.30
N THR A 9 1.14 -29.72 -27.08
CA THR A 9 1.50 -30.26 -28.40
C THR A 9 1.36 -29.29 -29.56
N GLY A 10 0.69 -28.14 -29.38
CA GLY A 10 0.48 -27.11 -30.41
C GLY A 10 1.09 -25.73 -30.11
N GLY A 11 1.73 -25.56 -28.95
CA GLY A 11 2.32 -24.29 -28.53
C GLY A 11 3.73 -24.08 -29.10
N SER A 12 3.96 -22.96 -29.79
CA SER A 12 5.32 -22.51 -30.10
C SER A 12 6.15 -22.43 -28.80
N TRP A 13 7.41 -22.86 -28.81
CA TRP A 13 8.32 -22.76 -27.65
C TRP A 13 8.35 -21.36 -27.00
N MET A 14 8.06 -20.33 -27.81
CA MET A 14 7.91 -18.96 -27.34
C MET A 14 6.75 -18.80 -26.34
N THR A 15 5.60 -19.45 -26.54
CA THR A 15 4.46 -19.34 -25.61
C THR A 15 4.75 -20.02 -24.28
N VAL A 16 5.43 -21.17 -24.30
CA VAL A 16 5.85 -21.88 -23.08
C VAL A 16 6.86 -21.04 -22.30
N PHE A 17 7.83 -20.43 -22.98
CA PHE A 17 8.80 -19.53 -22.35
C PHE A 17 8.13 -18.30 -21.73
N LEU A 18 7.26 -17.61 -22.48
CA LEU A 18 6.53 -16.44 -21.98
C LEU A 18 5.64 -16.79 -20.78
N PHE A 19 4.95 -17.94 -20.82
CA PHE A 19 4.13 -18.41 -19.71
C PHE A 19 4.96 -18.74 -18.47
N SER A 20 6.12 -19.39 -18.64
CA SER A 20 7.07 -19.65 -17.56
C SER A 20 7.61 -18.35 -16.93
N CYS A 21 7.97 -17.37 -17.77
CA CYS A 21 8.40 -16.05 -17.31
C CYS A 21 7.28 -15.32 -16.55
N LEU A 22 6.04 -15.38 -17.05
CA LEU A 22 4.88 -14.79 -16.39
C LEU A 22 4.61 -15.44 -15.03
N LEU A 23 4.65 -16.79 -14.94
CA LEU A 23 4.49 -17.51 -13.69
C LEU A 23 5.58 -17.17 -12.68
N SER A 24 6.84 -17.09 -13.12
CA SER A 24 7.97 -16.68 -12.27
C SER A 24 7.77 -15.26 -11.73
N LEU A 25 7.41 -14.32 -12.60
CA LEU A 25 7.12 -12.94 -12.21
C LEU A 25 5.96 -12.86 -11.20
N LEU A 26 4.86 -13.56 -11.47
CA LEU A 26 3.72 -13.64 -10.54
C LEU A 26 4.14 -14.25 -9.20
N GLY A 27 4.93 -15.31 -9.20
CA GLY A 27 5.48 -15.94 -8.00
C GLY A 27 6.30 -14.95 -7.16
N VAL A 28 7.22 -14.20 -7.80
CA VAL A 28 8.02 -13.16 -7.13
C VAL A 28 7.13 -12.07 -6.54
N LEU A 29 6.16 -11.56 -7.31
CA LEU A 29 5.22 -10.53 -6.84
C LEU A 29 4.37 -11.02 -5.66
N LEU A 30 3.91 -12.27 -5.69
CA LEU A 30 3.18 -12.89 -4.58
C LEU A 30 4.06 -13.02 -3.33
N VAL A 31 5.31 -13.47 -3.46
CA VAL A 31 6.24 -13.55 -2.34
C VAL A 31 6.51 -12.17 -1.74
N GLN A 32 6.74 -11.15 -2.58
CA GLN A 32 6.89 -9.77 -2.12
C GLN A 32 5.64 -9.27 -1.39
N ARG A 33 4.45 -9.55 -1.94
CA ARG A 33 3.18 -9.16 -1.32
C ARG A 33 2.97 -9.86 0.03
N VAL A 34 3.28 -11.16 0.14
CA VAL A 34 3.18 -11.91 1.39
C VAL A 34 4.16 -11.37 2.43
N LYS A 35 5.43 -11.13 2.07
CA LYS A 35 6.42 -10.52 2.97
C LYS A 35 5.96 -9.16 3.50
N PHE A 36 5.41 -8.34 2.61
CA PHE A 36 4.86 -7.04 2.96
C PHE A 36 3.67 -7.14 3.93
N LEU A 37 2.69 -8.00 3.65
CA LEU A 37 1.54 -8.21 4.54
C LEU A 37 1.97 -8.81 5.89
N TYR A 38 2.97 -9.69 5.89
CA TYR A 38 3.53 -10.27 7.09
C TYR A 38 4.21 -9.22 7.98
N ALA A 39 4.87 -8.22 7.40
CA ALA A 39 5.43 -7.10 8.16
C ALA A 39 4.34 -6.28 8.87
N LEU A 40 3.14 -6.20 8.29
CA LEU A 40 2.00 -5.45 8.83
C LEU A 40 1.13 -6.26 9.81
N ARG A 41 1.32 -7.58 9.92
CA ARG A 41 0.42 -8.48 10.67
C ARG A 41 0.23 -8.15 12.15
N LYS A 42 1.18 -7.40 12.73
CA LYS A 42 1.14 -7.00 14.16
C LYS A 42 0.43 -5.68 14.39
N VAL A 43 0.20 -4.89 13.34
CA VAL A 43 -0.47 -3.59 13.45
C VAL A 43 -1.97 -3.81 13.40
N LEU A 44 -2.69 -3.28 14.39
CA LEU A 44 -4.13 -3.38 14.47
C LEU A 44 -4.79 -2.47 13.41
N TYR A 45 -5.93 -2.89 12.86
CA TYR A 45 -6.66 -2.13 11.86
C TYR A 45 -8.18 -2.31 12.02
N PRO A 46 -8.99 -1.29 11.66
CA PRO A 46 -10.43 -1.46 11.53
C PRO A 46 -10.75 -2.43 10.39
N THR A 47 -11.78 -3.26 10.58
CA THR A 47 -12.24 -4.23 9.59
C THR A 47 -12.30 -3.61 8.20
N ALA A 48 -11.51 -4.15 7.28
CA ALA A 48 -11.32 -3.64 5.93
C ALA A 48 -11.91 -4.62 4.91
N LEU A 49 -12.64 -4.11 3.92
CA LEU A 49 -13.20 -4.95 2.86
C LEU A 49 -12.13 -5.38 1.86
N PRO A 50 -12.27 -6.54 1.20
CA PRO A 50 -11.41 -6.91 0.09
C PRO A 50 -11.40 -5.82 -0.98
N LEU A 51 -10.23 -5.56 -1.57
CA LEU A 51 -9.97 -4.60 -2.66
C LEU A 51 -10.19 -3.11 -2.34
N ILE A 52 -11.26 -2.75 -1.64
CA ILE A 52 -11.64 -1.35 -1.31
C ILE A 52 -11.01 -0.89 0.02
N GLY A 53 -10.77 -1.81 0.95
CA GLY A 53 -10.28 -1.49 2.28
C GLY A 53 -11.33 -0.78 3.12
N ASN A 54 -10.91 0.28 3.81
CA ASN A 54 -11.73 1.17 4.63
C ASN A 54 -12.21 2.41 3.86
N ALA A 55 -11.97 2.53 2.55
CA ALA A 55 -12.33 3.72 1.77
C ALA A 55 -13.83 4.07 1.88
N TYR A 56 -14.70 3.06 1.96
CA TYR A 56 -16.13 3.25 2.18
C TYR A 56 -16.45 3.90 3.54
N GLN A 57 -15.64 3.62 4.58
CA GLN A 57 -15.76 4.26 5.89
C GLN A 57 -15.16 5.67 5.87
N LEU A 58 -14.23 5.97 4.98
CA LEU A 58 -13.62 7.30 4.86
C LEU A 58 -14.42 8.23 3.94
N ASN A 59 -15.46 7.73 3.26
CA ASN A 59 -16.37 8.54 2.46
C ASN A 59 -17.37 9.30 3.37
N CYS A 60 -16.86 10.26 4.12
CA CYS A 60 -17.60 11.08 5.07
C CYS A 60 -17.12 12.53 5.01
N SER A 61 -17.74 13.42 5.79
CA SER A 61 -17.27 14.81 5.89
C SER A 61 -15.87 14.87 6.52
N GLN A 62 -15.16 15.99 6.33
CA GLN A 62 -13.82 16.16 6.89
C GLN A 62 -13.82 16.13 8.42
N GLU A 63 -14.84 16.69 9.06
CA GLU A 63 -14.98 16.64 10.52
C GLU A 63 -15.15 15.19 11.00
N GLU A 64 -16.06 14.44 10.39
CA GLU A 64 -16.30 13.03 10.72
C GLU A 64 -15.06 12.17 10.46
N PHE A 65 -14.30 12.48 9.41
CA PHE A 65 -13.05 11.82 9.11
C PHE A 65 -12.06 11.96 10.27
N PHE A 66 -11.81 13.19 10.75
CA PHE A 66 -10.92 13.42 11.89
C PHE A 66 -11.43 12.76 13.17
N GLN A 67 -12.72 12.89 13.47
CA GLN A 67 -13.32 12.22 14.63
C GLN A 67 -13.17 10.69 14.55
N LYS A 68 -13.26 10.11 13.35
CA LYS A 68 -13.09 8.67 13.13
C LYS A 68 -11.65 8.23 13.34
N LEU A 69 -10.68 9.01 12.88
CA LEU A 69 -9.27 8.72 13.13
C LEU A 69 -8.95 8.76 14.64
N VAL A 70 -9.46 9.75 15.38
CA VAL A 70 -9.32 9.81 16.85
C VAL A 70 -9.97 8.61 17.53
N LYS A 71 -11.20 8.24 17.14
CA LYS A 71 -11.88 7.04 17.67
C LYS A 71 -11.11 5.75 17.38
N TRP A 72 -10.46 5.66 16.23
CA TRP A 72 -9.62 4.51 15.89
C TRP A 72 -8.30 4.50 16.66
N ALA A 73 -7.68 5.66 16.90
CA ALA A 73 -6.52 5.77 17.78
C ALA A 73 -6.84 5.26 19.20
N ASP A 74 -7.97 5.67 19.77
CA ASP A 74 -8.41 5.21 21.09
C ASP A 74 -8.66 3.68 21.11
N LYS A 75 -9.25 3.15 20.04
CA LYS A 75 -9.61 1.72 19.96
C LYS A 75 -8.45 0.79 19.65
N PHE A 76 -7.56 1.19 18.74
CA PHE A 76 -6.49 0.34 18.19
C PHE A 76 -5.09 0.72 18.73
N GLY A 77 -5.02 1.77 19.53
CA GLY A 77 -3.80 2.29 20.13
C GLY A 77 -3.09 3.33 19.26
N ASP A 78 -1.92 3.76 19.74
CA ASP A 78 -1.15 4.86 19.16
C ASP A 78 -0.57 4.58 17.76
N ILE A 79 -0.57 3.31 17.35
CA ILE A 79 -0.16 2.86 16.02
C ILE A 79 -1.27 1.97 15.48
N PHE A 80 -1.93 2.42 14.42
CA PHE A 80 -2.90 1.60 13.72
C PHE A 80 -2.78 1.75 12.21
N LEU A 81 -3.33 0.78 11.52
CA LEU A 81 -3.29 0.67 10.07
C LEU A 81 -4.68 0.92 9.50
N VAL A 82 -4.76 1.65 8.39
CA VAL A 82 -5.98 1.84 7.60
C VAL A 82 -5.69 1.44 6.16
N TRP A 83 -6.56 0.63 5.56
CA TRP A 83 -6.44 0.25 4.16
C TRP A 83 -7.25 1.22 3.29
N VAL A 84 -6.64 1.81 2.28
CA VAL A 84 -7.37 2.54 1.23
C VAL A 84 -7.08 1.82 -0.09
N GLY A 85 -8.09 1.13 -0.60
CA GLY A 85 -7.89 0.15 -1.66
C GLY A 85 -6.95 -0.98 -1.21
N MET A 86 -5.91 -1.23 -1.99
CA MET A 86 -4.85 -2.21 -1.67
C MET A 86 -3.62 -1.60 -0.99
N ARG A 87 -3.69 -0.32 -0.61
CA ARG A 87 -2.58 0.44 0.00
C ARG A 87 -2.80 0.62 1.51
N PRO A 88 -1.80 0.29 2.34
CA PRO A 88 -1.86 0.52 3.78
C PRO A 88 -1.36 1.91 4.15
N PHE A 89 -2.06 2.55 5.08
CA PHE A 89 -1.70 3.81 5.72
C PHE A 89 -1.50 3.57 7.22
N ILE A 90 -0.28 3.75 7.72
CA ILE A 90 0.01 3.61 9.15
C ILE A 90 -0.13 4.99 9.80
N PHE A 91 -1.02 5.09 10.76
CA PHE A 91 -1.23 6.28 11.57
C PHE A 91 -0.43 6.17 12.87
N LEU A 92 0.21 7.26 13.24
CA LEU A 92 1.04 7.39 14.44
C LEU A 92 0.53 8.57 15.26
N TYR A 93 0.13 8.31 16.50
CA TYR A 93 -0.48 9.31 17.38
C TYR A 93 0.43 9.80 18.50
N ARG A 94 1.48 9.04 18.81
CA ARG A 94 2.38 9.29 19.93
C ARG A 94 3.66 9.99 19.47
N VAL A 95 4.12 11.00 20.20
CA VAL A 95 5.30 11.81 19.83
C VAL A 95 6.57 10.95 19.80
N GLU A 96 6.70 10.03 20.76
CA GLU A 96 7.84 9.13 20.89
C GLU A 96 8.02 8.20 19.66
N THR A 97 6.95 7.89 18.94
CA THR A 97 6.99 7.11 17.69
C THR A 97 7.16 7.97 16.44
N VAL A 98 6.64 9.19 16.45
CA VAL A 98 6.73 10.12 15.31
C VAL A 98 8.11 10.77 15.22
N GLN A 99 8.69 11.20 16.35
CA GLN A 99 9.94 11.97 16.40
C GLN A 99 11.11 11.24 15.73
N PRO A 100 11.38 9.94 15.97
CA PRO A 100 12.49 9.24 15.31
C PRO A 100 12.33 9.17 13.78
N LEU A 101 11.09 9.08 13.29
CA LEU A 101 10.81 9.04 11.86
C LEU A 101 11.03 10.40 11.19
N LEU A 102 10.57 11.48 11.83
CA LEU A 102 10.76 12.84 11.32
C LEU A 102 12.21 13.31 11.39
N HIS A 103 13.00 12.79 12.33
CA HIS A 103 14.43 13.10 12.43
C HIS A 103 15.28 12.29 11.43
N SER A 104 14.77 11.17 10.92
CA SER A 104 15.50 10.30 10.00
C SER A 104 15.50 10.86 8.57
N SER A 105 16.65 10.81 7.90
CA SER A 105 16.74 11.16 6.48
C SER A 105 16.32 10.03 5.52
N VAL A 106 16.02 8.85 6.05
CA VAL A 106 15.73 7.65 5.25
C VAL A 106 14.39 7.75 4.50
N HIS A 107 13.38 8.38 5.11
CA HIS A 107 12.01 8.47 4.56
C HIS A 107 11.58 9.92 4.30
N ILE A 108 12.48 10.77 3.79
CA ILE A 108 12.19 12.19 3.48
C ILE A 108 11.34 12.34 2.20
N ASP A 109 11.40 11.36 1.30
CA ASP A 109 10.70 11.42 0.03
C ASP A 109 9.18 11.53 0.23
N LYS A 110 8.56 12.45 -0.53
CA LYS A 110 7.11 12.66 -0.50
C LYS A 110 6.40 11.41 -0.98
N SER A 111 5.29 11.09 -0.32
CA SER A 111 4.46 9.94 -0.66
C SER A 111 3.84 10.07 -2.05
N LEU A 112 3.31 8.96 -2.59
CA LEU A 112 2.70 8.93 -3.91
C LEU A 112 1.50 9.90 -4.02
N GLU A 113 0.83 10.19 -2.92
CA GLU A 113 -0.33 11.08 -2.85
C GLU A 113 0.05 12.52 -3.23
N TYR A 114 1.30 12.95 -3.01
CA TYR A 114 1.79 14.25 -3.46
C TYR A 114 1.83 14.38 -4.99
N GLN A 115 1.82 13.28 -5.74
CA GLN A 115 1.73 13.32 -7.20
C GLN A 115 0.42 13.96 -7.66
N TYR A 116 -0.66 13.81 -6.89
CA TYR A 116 -1.94 14.46 -7.18
C TYR A 116 -1.90 15.98 -6.98
N LEU A 117 -0.96 16.47 -6.17
CA LEU A 117 -0.77 17.91 -5.94
C LEU A 117 0.14 18.56 -7.00
N LYS A 118 0.96 17.78 -7.72
CA LYS A 118 1.92 18.31 -8.71
C LYS A 118 1.27 19.11 -9.85
N PRO A 119 0.11 18.73 -10.43
CA PRO A 119 -0.53 19.56 -11.46
C PRO A 119 -0.96 20.94 -10.95
N TRP A 120 -1.25 21.06 -9.65
CA TRP A 120 -1.69 22.32 -9.04
C TRP A 120 -0.51 23.18 -8.54
N LEU A 121 0.43 22.57 -7.81
CA LEU A 121 1.54 23.28 -7.14
C LEU A 121 2.86 23.22 -7.92
N ASN A 122 2.88 22.53 -9.06
CA ASN A 122 4.11 22.19 -9.79
C ASN A 122 5.14 21.49 -8.87
N THR A 123 6.40 21.46 -9.29
CA THR A 123 7.54 21.01 -8.48
C THR A 123 8.09 22.19 -7.71
N GLY A 124 7.99 22.17 -6.39
CA GLY A 124 8.48 23.21 -5.48
C GLY A 124 8.77 22.62 -4.09
N LEU A 125 8.93 23.48 -3.08
CA LEU A 125 9.32 23.07 -1.72
C LEU A 125 8.45 21.94 -1.13
N GLY A 126 7.14 21.96 -1.41
CA GLY A 126 6.19 20.97 -0.91
C GLY A 126 6.15 19.66 -1.69
N THR A 127 6.64 19.62 -2.93
CA THR A 127 6.44 18.53 -3.90
C THR A 127 7.75 18.00 -4.52
N SER A 128 8.88 18.63 -4.23
CA SER A 128 10.20 18.16 -4.63
C SER A 128 10.65 16.99 -3.74
N SER A 129 11.38 16.06 -4.35
CA SER A 129 12.23 15.11 -3.62
C SER A 129 13.50 15.87 -3.30
N GLY A 130 13.90 15.97 -2.03
CA GLY A 130 15.01 16.79 -1.52
C GLY A 130 16.43 16.41 -2.00
N LYS A 131 16.56 15.93 -3.23
CA LYS A 131 17.81 15.70 -3.94
C LYS A 131 18.21 17.04 -4.57
N LEU A 132 19.26 17.64 -4.03
CA LEU A 132 20.02 18.71 -4.68
C LEU A 132 20.88 18.11 -5.80
#